data_AF-A0A969SYS0-F1
#
_entry.id   AF-A0A969SYS0-F1
#
_cell.length_a   1.000
_cell.length_b   1.000
_cell.length_c   1.000
_cell.angle_alpha   90.00
_cell.angle_beta   90.00
_cell.angle_gamma   90.00
#
_symmetry.space_group_name_H-M   'P 1'
#
loop_
_entity.id
_entity.type
_entity.pdbx_description
1 polymer ?
#
loop_
_entity_poly.entity_id
_entity_poly.type
_entity_poly.pdbx_seq_one_letter_code
_entity_poly.pdbx_strand_id
1 'polypeptide(L)'
;MIGVIPGLLVRLLLPCHLALVTRVIDADTLDLIIPLRPQVKRLRLSAVNAPELKTSAGRRARRVTQMLLLLRVVLVKLETTRKGKLKQEKYHRYLGSVYCPLDLGKMLLLLGVARPYR
;
A
#
# COMPACT_ATOMS: atom_id res chain seq x y z
N MET A 1 6.41 10.54 37.29
CA MET A 1 5.28 10.25 36.37
C MET A 1 5.79 10.31 34.94
N ILE A 2 6.24 9.18 34.41
CA ILE A 2 6.60 9.06 32.99
C ILE A 2 5.55 8.13 32.41
N GLY A 3 4.61 8.73 31.66
CA GLY A 3 3.48 8.05 31.07
C GLY A 3 3.99 7.00 30.08
N VAL A 4 3.81 5.74 30.46
CA VAL A 4 3.80 4.60 29.56
C VAL A 4 2.82 4.96 28.44
N ILE A 5 3.31 5.28 27.24
CA ILE A 5 2.45 5.36 26.05
C ILE A 5 1.98 3.93 25.84
N PRO A 6 0.75 3.57 26.23
CA PRO A 6 0.36 2.19 26.24
C PRO A 6 0.22 1.81 24.77
N GLY A 7 0.95 0.77 24.35
CA GLY A 7 0.72 0.04 23.09
C GLY A 7 -0.66 -0.63 23.01
N LEU A 8 -1.67 -0.02 23.62
CA LEU A 8 -3.02 -0.50 23.87
C LEU A 8 -4.05 0.16 22.95
N LEU A 9 -3.68 1.22 22.21
CA LEU A 9 -4.58 1.87 21.24
C LEU A 9 -4.35 1.45 19.78
N VAL A 10 -3.62 0.35 19.53
CA VAL A 10 -3.48 -0.22 18.18
C VAL A 10 -4.56 -1.29 17.92
N ARG A 11 -5.33 -1.67 18.96
CA ARG A 11 -6.24 -2.83 18.90
C ARG A 11 -7.69 -2.50 18.54
N LEU A 12 -8.05 -1.26 18.23
CA LEU A 12 -9.46 -0.84 18.06
C LEU A 12 -9.82 -0.11 16.76
N LEU A 13 -8.88 0.09 15.81
CA LEU A 13 -9.21 0.74 14.54
C LEU A 13 -8.53 0.03 13.35
N LEU A 14 -9.34 -0.74 12.62
CA LEU A 14 -9.06 -1.36 11.31
C LEU A 14 -7.98 -2.47 11.26
N PRO A 15 -8.11 -3.46 10.35
CA PRO A 15 -7.09 -4.49 10.11
C PRO A 15 -5.90 -3.90 9.31
N CYS A 16 -5.29 -2.84 9.85
CA CYS A 16 -4.14 -2.18 9.28
C CYS A 16 -2.86 -2.69 9.95
N HIS A 17 -1.81 -2.88 9.16
CA HIS A 17 -0.49 -3.29 9.60
C HIS A 17 0.52 -2.18 9.32
N LEU A 18 1.41 -1.92 10.28
CA LEU A 18 2.57 -1.08 10.02
C LEU A 18 3.51 -1.79 9.05
N ALA A 19 3.99 -1.08 8.04
CA ALA A 19 4.88 -1.63 7.03
C ALA A 19 5.97 -0.63 6.62
N LEU A 20 7.11 -1.17 6.19
CA LEU A 20 8.19 -0.42 5.56
C LEU A 20 8.21 -0.70 4.06
N VAL A 21 7.99 0.33 3.24
CA VAL A 21 8.12 0.25 1.79
C VAL A 21 9.61 0.16 1.44
N THR A 22 10.01 -0.95 0.83
CA THR A 22 11.39 -1.16 0.40
C THR A 22 11.62 -0.68 -1.02
N ARG A 23 10.60 -0.79 -1.89
CA ARG A 23 10.69 -0.38 -3.29
C ARG A 23 9.34 -0.03 -3.89
N VAL A 24 9.30 1.03 -4.69
CA VAL A 24 8.18 1.33 -5.60
C VAL A 24 8.48 0.67 -6.95
N ILE A 25 7.74 -0.38 -7.28
CA ILE A 25 7.86 -1.13 -8.54
C ILE A 25 7.17 -0.37 -9.66
N ASP A 26 5.89 -0.08 -9.44
CA ASP A 26 5.06 0.79 -10.28
C ASP A 26 4.24 1.70 -9.36
N ALA A 27 3.51 2.67 -9.91
CA ALA A 27 2.76 3.63 -9.10
C ALA A 27 1.71 2.95 -8.21
N ASP A 28 1.16 1.82 -8.65
CA ASP A 28 0.17 1.01 -7.93
C ASP A 28 0.74 -0.28 -7.31
N THR A 29 2.06 -0.51 -7.40
CA THR A 29 2.67 -1.77 -6.96
C THR A 29 3.94 -1.52 -6.15
N LEU A 30 3.95 -2.01 -4.92
CA LEU A 30 5.00 -1.78 -3.93
C LEU A 30 5.59 -3.09 -3.43
N ASP A 31 6.91 -3.12 -3.24
CA ASP A 31 7.54 -4.10 -2.35
C ASP A 31 7.66 -3.49 -0.95
N LEU A 32 7.35 -4.29 0.06
CA LEU A 32 7.27 -3.83 1.44
C LEU A 32 7.51 -4.97 2.42
N ILE A 33 7.84 -4.59 3.66
CA ILE A 33 8.01 -5.49 4.80
C ILE A 33 6.92 -5.19 5.80
N ILE A 34 6.10 -6.20 6.09
CA ILE A 34 5.15 -6.18 7.21
C ILE A 34 5.71 -7.12 8.29
N PRO A 35 6.20 -6.62 9.44
CA PRO A 35 6.83 -7.48 10.45
C PRO A 35 5.94 -8.65 10.91
N LEU A 36 4.64 -8.41 11.05
CA LEU A 36 3.66 -9.42 11.46
C LEU A 36 3.13 -10.29 10.31
N ARG A 37 3.52 -10.01 9.06
CA ARG A 37 3.09 -10.72 7.84
C ARG A 37 4.26 -10.86 6.84
N PRO A 38 5.38 -11.52 7.21
CA PRO A 38 6.59 -11.56 6.39
C PRO A 38 6.42 -12.22 5.01
N GLN A 39 5.36 -13.01 4.82
CA GLN A 39 4.98 -13.59 3.52
C GLN A 39 4.50 -12.54 2.51
N VAL A 40 4.03 -11.37 2.98
CA VAL A 40 3.57 -10.26 2.14
C VAL A 40 4.77 -9.41 1.75
N LYS A 41 5.38 -9.75 0.61
CA LYS A 41 6.54 -9.01 0.07
C LYS A 41 6.16 -7.97 -0.97
N ARG A 42 5.06 -8.21 -1.69
CA ARG A 42 4.57 -7.36 -2.79
C ARG A 42 3.08 -7.12 -2.66
N LEU A 43 2.71 -5.85 -2.70
CA LEU A 43 1.34 -5.37 -2.61
C LEU A 43 1.00 -4.58 -3.87
N ARG A 44 -0.16 -4.86 -4.45
CA ARG A 44 -0.80 -4.03 -5.45
C ARG A 44 -1.94 -3.26 -4.80
N LEU A 45 -2.02 -1.96 -5.08
CA LEU A 45 -3.09 -1.12 -4.61
C LEU A 45 -4.43 -1.63 -5.17
N SER A 46 -5.41 -1.74 -4.29
CA SER A 46 -6.79 -2.06 -4.68
C SER A 46 -7.45 -0.87 -5.37
N ALA A 47 -8.43 -1.17 -6.23
CA ALA A 47 -9.31 -0.18 -6.88
C ALA A 47 -8.63 0.90 -7.74
N VAL A 48 -7.33 0.81 -8.01
CA VAL A 48 -6.60 1.72 -8.88
C VAL A 48 -5.74 0.97 -9.89
N ASN A 49 -5.57 1.55 -11.07
CA ASN A 49 -4.66 1.07 -12.09
C ASN A 49 -3.77 2.22 -12.56
N ALA A 50 -2.46 2.03 -12.40
CA ALA A 50 -1.48 2.96 -12.93
C ALA A 50 -1.22 2.71 -14.42
N PRO A 51 -0.79 3.72 -15.20
CA PRO A 51 -0.28 3.50 -16.54
C PRO A 51 0.96 2.61 -16.51
N GLU A 52 1.11 1.78 -17.54
CA GLU A 52 2.25 0.85 -17.68
C GLU A 52 3.61 1.55 -17.52
N LEU A 53 4.48 1.02 -16.66
CA LEU A 53 5.80 1.58 -16.36
C LEU A 53 6.66 1.92 -17.59
N LYS A 54 6.52 1.15 -18.68
CA LYS A 54 7.28 1.37 -19.92
C LYS A 54 6.88 2.66 -20.66
N THR A 55 5.74 3.24 -20.32
CA THR A 55 5.25 4.51 -20.88
C THR A 55 5.81 5.72 -20.14
N SER A 56 5.80 6.90 -20.78
CA SER A 56 6.15 8.16 -20.12
C SER A 56 5.23 8.47 -18.94
N ALA A 57 3.93 8.19 -19.09
CA ALA A 57 2.93 8.35 -18.05
C ALA A 57 3.20 7.44 -16.84
N GLY A 58 3.54 6.16 -17.06
CA GLY A 58 3.86 5.22 -15.97
C GLY A 58 5.11 5.64 -15.20
N ARG A 59 6.16 6.08 -15.88
CA ARG A 59 7.35 6.64 -15.22
C ARG A 59 7.04 7.87 -14.37
N ARG A 60 6.17 8.76 -14.86
CA ARG A 60 5.70 9.94 -14.10
C ARG A 60 4.90 9.53 -12.87
N ALA A 61 3.93 8.62 -13.03
CA ALA A 61 3.11 8.12 -11.93
C ALA A 61 3.97 7.48 -10.84
N ARG A 62 4.96 6.65 -11.22
CA ARG A 62 5.91 6.05 -10.28
C ARG A 62 6.69 7.08 -9.48
N ARG A 63 7.17 8.15 -10.13
CA ARG A 63 7.88 9.25 -9.43
C ARG A 63 6.97 9.95 -8.42
N VAL A 64 5.71 10.19 -8.79
CA VAL A 64 4.71 10.74 -7.85
C VAL A 64 4.56 9.83 -6.64
N THR A 65 4.37 8.52 -6.83
CA THR A 65 4.30 7.56 -5.72
C THR A 65 5.55 7.58 -4.85
N GLN A 66 6.75 7.69 -5.43
CA GLN A 66 8.01 7.80 -4.67
C GLN A 66 8.05 9.09 -3.83
N MET A 67 7.56 10.21 -4.35
CA MET A 67 7.47 11.48 -3.61
C MET A 67 6.42 11.44 -2.50
N LEU A 68 5.31 10.72 -2.69
CA LEU A 68 4.30 10.54 -1.65
C LEU A 68 4.77 9.62 -0.52
N LEU A 69 5.76 8.75 -0.78
CA LEU A 69 6.28 7.74 0.15
C LEU A 69 7.67 8.08 0.71
N LEU A 70 8.00 9.36 0.89
CA LEU A 70 9.33 9.80 1.35
C LEU A 70 9.78 9.13 2.65
N LEU A 71 8.89 9.02 3.63
CA LEU A 71 9.19 8.41 4.94
C LEU A 71 9.25 6.88 4.88
N ARG A 72 8.76 6.26 3.78
CA ARG A 72 8.66 4.81 3.53
C ARG A 72 7.87 4.00 4.56
N VAL A 73 7.57 4.53 5.74
CA VAL A 73 6.73 3.90 6.75
C VAL A 73 5.26 4.22 6.47
N VAL A 74 4.44 3.18 6.36
CA VAL A 74 3.04 3.28 5.94
C VAL A 74 2.15 2.35 6.77
N LEU A 75 0.84 2.62 6.76
CA LEU A 75 -0.16 1.66 7.21
C LEU A 75 -0.73 0.91 6.00
N VAL A 76 -0.82 -0.42 6.09
CA VAL A 76 -1.31 -1.29 5.03
C VAL A 76 -2.56 -2.02 5.49
N LYS A 77 -3.66 -1.87 4.78
CA LYS A 77 -4.86 -2.68 4.95
C LYS A 77 -4.91 -3.75 3.86
N LEU A 78 -4.77 -5.02 4.24
CA LEU A 78 -4.83 -6.13 3.29
C LEU A 78 -6.30 -6.47 2.98
N GLU A 79 -6.65 -6.53 1.70
CA GLU A 79 -8.05 -6.71 1.26
C GLU A 79 -8.35 -8.12 0.75
N THR A 80 -7.33 -8.84 0.26
CA THR A 80 -7.54 -10.23 -0.17
C THR A 80 -7.57 -11.20 1.01
N THR A 81 -8.64 -11.16 1.81
CA THR A 81 -8.97 -12.23 2.75
C THR A 81 -10.17 -13.02 2.23
N ARG A 82 -9.97 -14.22 1.67
CA ARG A 82 -11.09 -15.15 1.37
C ARG A 82 -11.19 -16.15 2.51
N LYS A 83 -12.33 -16.19 3.22
CA LYS A 83 -12.54 -17.04 4.41
C LYS A 83 -11.43 -16.87 5.47
N GLY A 84 -10.99 -15.63 5.73
CA GLY A 84 -9.93 -15.34 6.69
C GLY A 84 -8.50 -15.70 6.25
N LYS A 85 -8.31 -16.26 5.05
CA LYS A 85 -6.99 -16.57 4.49
C LYS A 85 -6.56 -15.51 3.48
N LEU A 86 -5.33 -15.03 3.64
CA LEU A 86 -4.64 -14.15 2.71
C LEU A 86 -4.53 -14.84 1.34
N LYS A 87 -5.25 -14.34 0.34
CA LYS A 87 -5.23 -14.88 -1.02
C LYS A 87 -4.38 -13.96 -1.90
N GLN A 88 -3.50 -14.55 -2.69
CA GLN A 88 -2.84 -13.80 -3.75
C GLN A 88 -3.76 -13.72 -4.98
N GLU A 89 -3.71 -12.59 -5.69
CA GLU A 89 -4.37 -12.40 -6.98
C GLU A 89 -3.78 -13.36 -8.05
N LYS A 90 -4.33 -13.36 -9.28
CA LYS A 90 -3.91 -14.16 -10.45
C LYS A 90 -2.40 -14.11 -10.75
N TYR A 91 -1.69 -13.13 -10.20
CA TYR A 91 -0.25 -12.88 -10.39
C TYR A 91 0.58 -13.00 -9.11
N HIS A 92 0.10 -13.75 -8.10
CA HIS A 92 0.80 -13.95 -6.83
C HIS A 92 1.03 -12.65 -6.02
N ARG A 93 0.25 -11.59 -6.27
CA ARG A 93 0.31 -10.31 -5.55
C ARG A 93 -0.76 -10.24 -4.49
N TYR A 94 -0.47 -9.60 -3.36
CA TYR A 94 -1.50 -9.25 -2.38
C TYR A 94 -2.20 -7.96 -2.81
N LEU A 95 -3.51 -7.85 -2.60
CA LEU A 95 -4.25 -6.59 -2.80
C LEU A 95 -4.45 -5.90 -1.46
N GLY A 96 -4.38 -4.58 -1.48
CA GLY A 96 -4.71 -3.79 -0.31
C GLY A 96 -4.61 -2.30 -0.52
N SER A 97 -4.99 -1.57 0.52
CA SER A 97 -4.87 -0.12 0.60
C SER A 97 -3.63 0.27 1.39
N VAL A 98 -3.00 1.39 1.01
CA VAL A 98 -1.81 1.94 1.67
C VAL A 98 -2.12 3.37 2.12
N TYR A 99 -1.77 3.70 3.37
CA TYR A 99 -2.02 5.00 3.97
C TYR A 99 -0.72 5.66 4.44
N CYS A 100 -0.50 6.90 4.04
CA CYS A 100 0.67 7.71 4.42
C CYS A 100 0.45 9.21 4.18
N PRO A 101 -0.04 10.01 5.14
CA PRO A 101 -1.09 9.73 6.13
C PRO A 101 -2.49 9.55 5.50
N LEU A 102 -2.65 9.85 4.21
CA LEU A 102 -3.88 9.66 3.44
C LEU A 102 -3.82 8.39 2.59
N ASP A 103 -4.96 7.99 2.06
CA ASP A 103 -5.09 6.85 1.14
C ASP A 103 -4.33 7.10 -0.17
N LEU A 104 -3.23 6.36 -0.37
CA LEU A 104 -2.35 6.50 -1.53
C LEU A 104 -3.09 6.28 -2.84
N GLY A 105 -4.00 5.29 -2.90
CA GLY A 105 -4.79 5.02 -4.11
C GLY A 105 -5.64 6.22 -4.49
N LYS A 106 -6.35 6.81 -3.53
CA LYS A 106 -7.13 8.03 -3.75
C LYS A 106 -6.27 9.22 -4.17
N MET A 107 -5.08 9.38 -3.58
CA MET A 107 -4.16 10.44 -3.98
C MET A 107 -3.74 10.30 -5.45
N LEU A 108 -3.44 9.08 -5.91
CA LEU A 108 -3.06 8.84 -7.30
C LEU A 108 -4.21 9.14 -8.29
N LEU A 109 -5.44 8.85 -7.90
CA LEU A 109 -6.63 9.24 -8.67
C LEU A 109 -6.81 10.76 -8.73
N LEU A 110 -6.72 11.43 -7.58
CA LEU A 110 -6.87 12.89 -7.48
C LEU A 110 -5.80 13.65 -8.27
N LEU A 111 -4.58 13.13 -8.30
CA LEU A 111 -3.47 13.70 -9.08
C LEU A 111 -3.53 13.35 -10.57
N GLY A 112 -4.53 12.57 -11.02
CA GLY A 112 -4.71 12.19 -12.41
C GLY A 112 -3.62 11.26 -12.96
N VAL A 113 -2.88 10.57 -12.08
CA VAL A 113 -1.78 9.66 -12.46
C VAL A 113 -2.17 8.18 -12.43
N ALA A 114 -3.41 7.87 -12.04
CA ALA A 114 -4.01 6.54 -12.09
C ALA A 114 -5.48 6.63 -12.51
N ARG A 115 -6.07 5.49 -12.86
CA ARG A 115 -7.51 5.36 -13.16
C ARG A 115 -8.18 4.40 -12.17
N PRO A 116 -9.50 4.53 -11.92
CA PRO A 116 -10.23 3.57 -11.11
C PRO A 116 -10.17 2.17 -11.73
N TYR A 117 -10.04 1.14 -10.88
CA TYR A 117 -10.10 -0.27 -11.26
C TYR A 117 -11.32 -0.89 -10.58
N ARG A 118 -12.16 -1.59 -11.35
CA ARG A 118 -13.36 -2.29 -10.86
C ARG A 118 -13.14 -3.79 -10.88
#